data_AF-A0A7C5G3U2-F1
#
_entry.id   AF-A0A7C5G3U2-F1
#
_cell.length_a   1.000
_cell.length_b   1.000
_cell.length_c   1.000
_cell.angle_alpha   90.00
_cell.angle_beta   90.00
_cell.angle_gamma   90.00
#
_symmetry.space_group_name_H-M   'P 1'
#
loop_
_entity.id
_entity.type
_entity.pdbx_description
1 polymer ?
#
loop_
_entity_poly.entity_id
_entity_poly.type
_entity_poly.pdbx_seq_one_letter_code
_entity_poly.pdbx_strand_id
1 'polypeptide(L)'
;MERPGIGTAIPRRRYKVGGFTFVVLGDIESRDGREYRWILAAVVDGQSQPGMYITAERLPAAERARGAYGLRLILPGGSEVLDRSDAYRDLEAFTAAALNLARTVLNLGDEEPRRLL
;
A
#
# COMPACT_ATOMS: atom_id res chain seq x y z
N MET A 1 -8.47 -8.68 -12.10
CA MET A 1 -8.08 -8.03 -10.83
C MET A 1 -7.21 -6.84 -11.19
N GLU A 2 -7.60 -5.64 -10.79
CA GLU A 2 -6.73 -4.46 -10.88
C GLU A 2 -5.55 -4.68 -9.94
N ARG A 3 -4.32 -4.55 -10.45
CA ARG A 3 -3.09 -4.70 -9.67
C ARG A 3 -2.10 -3.62 -10.11
N PRO A 4 -1.27 -3.09 -9.20
CA PRO A 4 -0.19 -2.20 -9.58
C PRO A 4 0.70 -2.84 -10.64
N GLY A 5 0.93 -2.13 -11.75
CA GLY A 5 1.86 -2.51 -12.79
C GLY A 5 3.29 -2.28 -12.33
N ILE A 6 3.82 -3.17 -11.50
CA ILE A 6 5.19 -3.07 -10.97
C ILE A 6 6.16 -3.70 -11.95
N GLY A 7 7.14 -2.93 -12.42
CA GLY A 7 8.28 -3.46 -13.15
C GLY A 7 9.35 -4.00 -12.21
N THR A 8 9.84 -3.14 -11.34
CA THR A 8 10.81 -3.46 -10.28
C THR A 8 10.41 -2.75 -8.99
N ALA A 9 10.76 -3.32 -7.84
CA ALA A 9 10.55 -2.70 -6.53
C ALA A 9 11.46 -3.33 -5.47
N ILE A 10 11.84 -2.53 -4.46
CA ILE A 10 12.67 -2.96 -3.35
C ILE A 10 11.83 -3.09 -2.07
N PRO A 11 11.79 -4.26 -1.42
CA PRO A 11 11.17 -4.42 -0.12
C PRO A 11 11.85 -3.53 0.92
N ARG A 12 11.08 -2.66 1.57
CA ARG A 12 11.54 -1.74 2.62
C ARG A 12 11.18 -2.21 4.01
N ARG A 13 9.99 -2.79 4.18
CA ARG A 13 9.51 -3.31 5.47
C ARG A 13 8.67 -4.56 5.25
N ARG A 14 8.66 -5.45 6.24
CA ARG A 14 7.79 -6.64 6.27
C ARG A 14 7.10 -6.75 7.62
N TYR A 15 5.82 -7.09 7.60
CA TYR A 15 5.02 -7.30 8.80
C TYR A 15 4.24 -8.59 8.69
N LYS A 16 4.01 -9.24 9.84
CA LYS A 16 3.04 -10.31 9.98
C LYS A 16 1.93 -9.87 10.93
N VAL A 17 0.68 -10.00 10.48
CA VAL A 17 -0.52 -9.76 11.29
C VAL A 17 -1.45 -10.95 11.01
N GLY A 18 -1.72 -11.76 12.03
CA GLY A 18 -2.51 -12.98 11.88
C GLY A 18 -2.00 -13.90 10.76
N GLY A 19 -2.91 -14.27 9.87
CA GLY A 19 -2.63 -15.07 8.67
C GLY A 19 -2.17 -14.27 7.45
N PHE A 20 -1.73 -13.03 7.62
CA PHE A 20 -1.28 -12.17 6.52
C PHE A 20 0.16 -11.72 6.70
N THR A 21 0.89 -11.72 5.58
CA THR A 21 2.17 -11.06 5.43
C THR A 21 1.99 -9.79 4.61
N PHE A 22 2.40 -8.65 5.18
CA PHE A 22 2.42 -7.35 4.52
C PHE A 22 3.84 -6.98 4.14
N VAL A 23 4.02 -6.57 2.89
CA VAL A 23 5.31 -6.12 2.37
C VAL A 23 5.16 -4.69 1.88
N VAL A 24 5.92 -3.77 2.48
CA VAL A 24 6.03 -2.41 2.00
C VAL A 24 7.18 -2.34 1.00
N LEU A 25 6.88 -1.91 -0.21
CA LEU A 25 7.76 -1.77 -1.34
C LEU A 25 8.06 -0.28 -1.57
N GLY A 26 9.30 0.02 -1.98
CA GLY A 26 9.77 1.33 -2.42
C GLY A 26 10.70 1.19 -3.62
N ASP A 27 11.26 2.31 -4.10
CA ASP A 27 12.06 2.37 -5.33
C ASP A 27 11.36 1.65 -6.50
N ILE A 28 10.16 2.11 -6.81
CA ILE A 28 9.22 1.38 -7.67
C ILE A 28 9.32 1.92 -9.09
N GLU A 29 9.61 1.02 -10.03
CA GLU A 29 9.38 1.27 -11.46
C GLU A 29 7.93 0.92 -11.79
N SER A 30 7.16 1.90 -12.24
CA SER A 30 5.79 1.69 -12.69
C SER A 30 5.71 1.38 -14.19
N ARG A 31 4.79 0.50 -14.55
CA ARG A 31 4.44 0.09 -15.92
C ARG A 31 2.99 0.39 -16.28
N ASP A 32 2.23 1.02 -15.37
CA ASP A 32 0.82 1.38 -15.58
C ASP A 32 0.58 2.90 -15.63
N GLY A 33 1.66 3.69 -15.64
CA GLY A 33 1.60 5.16 -15.72
C GLY A 33 1.36 5.86 -14.39
N ARG A 34 1.19 5.14 -13.27
CA ARG A 34 1.07 5.73 -11.92
C ARG A 34 2.44 5.91 -11.28
N GLU A 35 2.72 7.09 -10.73
CA GLU A 35 3.97 7.38 -10.01
C GLU A 35 3.87 6.89 -8.57
N TYR A 36 4.17 5.61 -8.35
CA TYR A 36 4.16 5.00 -7.02
C TYR A 36 5.34 5.45 -6.18
N ARG A 37 5.04 6.01 -5.01
CA ARG A 37 6.04 6.27 -3.98
C ARG A 37 6.25 5.04 -3.11
N TRP A 38 5.16 4.45 -2.64
CA TRP A 38 5.14 3.25 -1.81
C TRP A 38 3.98 2.34 -2.20
N ILE A 39 4.18 1.04 -2.04
CA ILE A 39 3.12 0.03 -2.17
C ILE A 39 3.19 -0.89 -0.97
N LEU A 40 2.08 -1.07 -0.26
CA LEU A 40 1.88 -2.14 0.71
C LEU A 40 1.11 -3.26 0.01
N ALA A 41 1.72 -4.43 -0.10
CA ALA A 41 1.10 -5.63 -0.65
C ALA A 41 0.75 -6.60 0.49
N ALA A 42 -0.49 -7.08 0.52
CA ALA A 42 -0.96 -8.04 1.52
C ALA A 42 -1.11 -9.43 0.89
N VAL A 43 -0.37 -10.40 1.43
CA VAL A 43 -0.36 -11.80 1.00
C VAL A 43 -0.92 -12.65 2.13
N VAL A 44 -1.94 -13.46 1.83
CA VAL A 44 -2.44 -14.48 2.77
C VAL A 44 -1.38 -15.57 2.89
N ASP A 45 -1.12 -16.04 4.11
CA ASP A 45 -0.19 -17.15 4.34
C ASP A 45 -0.57 -18.37 3.49
N GLY A 46 0.43 -18.96 2.82
CA GLY A 46 0.24 -20.06 1.87
C GLY A 46 -0.13 -19.64 0.45
N GLN A 47 -0.43 -18.35 0.21
CA GLN A 47 -0.61 -17.82 -1.14
C GLN A 47 0.69 -17.22 -1.68
N SER A 48 0.88 -17.29 -3.00
CA SER A 48 2.04 -16.71 -3.70
C SER A 48 1.78 -15.30 -4.23
N GLN A 49 0.53 -14.86 -4.25
CA GLN A 49 0.13 -13.58 -4.85
C GLN A 49 -0.63 -12.70 -3.85
N PRO A 50 -0.39 -11.37 -3.85
CA PRO A 50 -1.14 -10.47 -3.00
C PRO A 50 -2.61 -10.35 -3.43
N GLY A 51 -3.51 -10.37 -2.44
CA GLY A 51 -4.95 -10.20 -2.61
C GLY A 51 -5.43 -8.75 -2.45
N MET A 52 -4.60 -7.89 -1.87
CA MET A 52 -4.88 -6.48 -1.62
C MET A 52 -3.60 -5.65 -1.76
N TYR A 53 -3.74 -4.44 -2.27
CA TYR A 53 -2.68 -3.44 -2.30
C TYR A 53 -3.18 -2.13 -1.72
N ILE A 54 -2.29 -1.42 -1.03
CA ILE A 54 -2.49 -0.02 -0.66
C ILE A 54 -1.31 0.75 -1.22
N THR A 55 -1.56 1.84 -1.94
CA THR A 55 -0.51 2.59 -2.63
C THR A 55 -0.50 4.04 -2.19
N ALA A 56 0.68 4.61 -2.02
CA ALA A 56 0.90 6.05 -2.06
C ALA A 56 1.36 6.41 -3.47
N GLU A 57 0.50 7.07 -4.24
CA GLU A 57 0.80 7.48 -5.62
C GLU A 57 0.75 8.99 -5.72
N ARG A 58 1.67 9.57 -6.51
CA ARG A 58 1.70 11.01 -6.72
C ARG A 58 0.52 11.42 -7.60
N LEU A 59 -0.25 12.38 -7.12
CA LEU A 59 -1.43 12.87 -7.82
C LEU A 59 -1.05 13.80 -8.99
N PRO A 60 -1.93 13.94 -10.00
CA PRO A 60 -1.76 14.93 -11.07
C PRO A 60 -1.65 16.34 -10.51
N ALA A 61 -0.89 17.22 -11.18
CA ALA A 61 -0.60 18.58 -10.70
C ALA A 61 -1.85 19.37 -10.30
N ALA A 62 -2.95 19.22 -11.05
CA ALA A 62 -4.23 19.89 -10.78
C ALA A 62 -4.86 19.51 -9.42
N GLU A 63 -4.54 18.33 -8.89
CA GLU A 63 -5.14 17.81 -7.64
C GLU A 63 -4.23 18.02 -6.41
N ARG A 64 -2.98 18.49 -6.61
CA ARG A 64 -1.97 18.58 -5.54
C ARG A 64 -2.25 19.66 -4.50
N ALA A 65 -3.18 20.59 -4.75
CA ALA A 65 -3.52 21.67 -3.82
C ALA A 65 -4.03 21.17 -2.44
N ARG A 66 -4.46 19.90 -2.36
CA ARG A 66 -4.97 19.27 -1.13
C ARG A 66 -4.04 18.16 -0.60
N GLY A 67 -2.83 18.05 -1.15
CA GLY A 67 -1.87 16.99 -0.86
C GLY A 67 -1.37 16.32 -2.15
N ALA A 68 -0.06 16.14 -2.26
CA ALA A 68 0.57 15.65 -3.49
C ALA A 68 0.47 14.14 -3.68
N TYR A 69 0.10 13.38 -2.65
CA TYR A 69 -0.01 11.92 -2.69
C TYR A 69 -1.39 11.45 -2.26
N GLY A 70 -1.95 10.52 -3.04
CA GLY A 70 -3.20 9.83 -2.72
C GLY A 70 -2.92 8.45 -2.13
N LEU A 71 -3.63 8.11 -1.05
CA LEU A 71 -3.68 6.77 -0.48
C LEU A 71 -4.82 6.00 -1.15
N ARG A 72 -4.46 5.03 -1.99
CA ARG A 72 -5.43 4.21 -2.73
C ARG A 72 -5.47 2.79 -2.19
N LEU A 73 -6.67 2.26 -2.01
CA LEU A 73 -6.93 0.85 -1.76
C LEU A 73 -7.24 0.15 -3.10
N ILE A 74 -6.64 -1.01 -3.34
CA ILE A 74 -6.89 -1.86 -4.50
C ILE A 74 -7.25 -3.25 -4.03
N LEU A 75 -8.43 -3.73 -4.43
CA LEU A 75 -9.01 -5.03 -4.12
C LEU A 75 -9.40 -5.76 -5.42
N PRO A 76 -9.75 -7.05 -5.37
CA PRO A 76 -10.19 -7.78 -6.55
C PRO A 76 -11.38 -7.15 -7.29
N GLY A 77 -12.26 -6.45 -6.56
CA GLY A 77 -13.46 -5.79 -7.08
C GLY A 77 -13.27 -4.35 -7.58
N GLY A 78 -12.09 -3.74 -7.41
CA GLY A 78 -11.84 -2.36 -7.85
C GLY A 78 -10.83 -1.61 -6.98
N SER A 79 -10.66 -0.33 -7.26
CA SER A 79 -9.79 0.56 -6.48
C SER A 79 -10.42 1.91 -6.17
N GLU A 80 -10.03 2.49 -5.03
CA GLU A 80 -10.56 3.76 -4.55
C GLU A 80 -9.48 4.55 -3.81
N VAL A 81 -9.42 5.87 -4.03
CA VAL A 81 -8.57 6.79 -3.25
C VAL A 81 -9.34 7.18 -2.00
N LEU A 82 -8.86 6.74 -0.84
CA LEU A 82 -9.54 6.94 0.44
C LEU A 82 -9.04 8.18 1.19
N ASP A 83 -7.79 8.59 0.94
CA ASP A 83 -7.22 9.76 1.59
C ASP A 83 -6.13 10.43 0.74
N ARG A 84 -5.76 11.67 1.09
CA ARG A 84 -4.75 12.48 0.40
C ARG A 84 -3.93 13.27 1.41
N SER A 85 -2.60 13.19 1.32
CA SER A 85 -1.70 13.92 2.21
C SER A 85 -0.28 13.96 1.66
N ASP A 86 0.45 15.04 1.92
CA ASP A 86 1.90 15.11 1.65
C ASP A 86 2.71 14.18 2.56
N ALA A 87 2.15 13.81 3.72
CA ALA A 87 2.80 12.91 4.68
C ALA A 87 3.07 11.53 4.07
N TYR A 88 2.26 11.09 3.11
CA TYR A 88 2.46 9.80 2.43
C TYR A 88 3.72 9.72 1.57
N ARG A 89 4.47 10.82 1.41
CA ARG A 89 5.84 10.78 0.89
C ARG A 89 6.79 10.03 1.81
N ASP A 90 6.57 10.10 3.11
CA ASP A 90 7.39 9.48 4.14
C ASP A 90 7.03 8.00 4.32
N LEU A 91 8.04 7.15 4.52
CA LEU A 91 7.86 5.71 4.62
C LEU A 91 7.10 5.34 5.89
N GLU A 92 7.39 5.99 7.01
CA GLU A 92 6.81 5.64 8.30
C GLU A 92 5.34 6.07 8.37
N ALA A 93 5.05 7.30 7.97
CA ALA A 93 3.68 7.82 7.89
C ALA A 93 2.81 6.97 6.94
N PHE A 94 3.32 6.63 5.76
CA PHE A 94 2.63 5.73 4.84
C PHE A 94 2.41 4.34 5.46
N THR A 95 3.45 3.74 6.04
CA THR A 95 3.36 2.38 6.58
C THR A 95 2.32 2.30 7.70
N ALA A 96 2.29 3.29 8.60
CA ALA A 96 1.31 3.35 9.67
C ALA A 96 -0.12 3.46 9.13
N ALA A 97 -0.36 4.39 8.19
CA ALA A 97 -1.68 4.58 7.59
C ALA A 97 -2.13 3.34 6.80
N ALA A 98 -1.26 2.76 5.99
CA ALA A 98 -1.58 1.60 5.16
C ALA A 98 -1.83 0.33 6.00
N LEU A 99 -1.05 0.09 7.07
CA LEU A 99 -1.31 -1.02 7.98
C LEU A 99 -2.63 -0.86 8.73
N ASN A 100 -2.94 0.34 9.22
CA ASN A 100 -4.22 0.61 9.90
C ASN A 100 -5.40 0.37 8.95
N LEU A 101 -5.32 0.91 7.73
CA LEU A 101 -6.34 0.69 6.70
C LEU A 101 -6.47 -0.80 6.36
N ALA A 102 -5.36 -1.52 6.17
CA ALA A 102 -5.37 -2.95 5.90
C ALA A 102 -6.04 -3.75 7.02
N ARG A 103 -5.73 -3.45 8.29
CA ARG A 103 -6.36 -4.09 9.47
C ARG A 103 -7.86 -3.87 9.49
N THR A 104 -8.32 -2.65 9.20
CA THR A 104 -9.75 -2.33 9.13
C THR A 104 -10.44 -3.09 8.00
N VAL A 105 -9.89 -3.08 6.79
CA VAL A 105 -10.48 -3.73 5.61
C VAL A 105 -10.52 -5.25 5.75
N LEU A 106 -9.48 -5.85 6.33
CA LEU A 106 -9.37 -7.29 6.54
C LEU A 106 -9.99 -7.76 7.86
N ASN A 107 -10.57 -6.85 8.65
CA ASN A 107 -11.15 -7.12 9.97
C ASN A 107 -10.21 -7.86 10.92
N LEU A 108 -8.94 -7.44 10.99
CA LEU A 108 -7.88 -8.09 11.79
C LEU A 108 -7.89 -7.69 13.28
N GLY A 109 -8.89 -6.93 13.74
CA GLY A 109 -9.09 -6.57 15.15
C GLY A 109 -7.83 -6.03 15.85
N ASP A 110 -7.60 -6.50 17.08
CA ASP A 110 -6.48 -6.11 17.95
C ASP A 110 -5.14 -6.82 17.63
N GLU A 111 -5.04 -7.53 16.51
CA GLU A 111 -3.77 -8.17 16.15
C GLU A 111 -2.70 -7.13 15.83
N GLU A 112 -1.65 -7.09 16.66
CA GLU A 112 -0.57 -6.13 16.51
C GLU A 112 0.42 -6.53 15.41
N PRO A 113 0.75 -5.63 14.46
CA PRO A 113 1.73 -5.91 13.41
C PRO A 113 3.12 -6.21 13.95
N ARG A 114 3.56 -7.46 13.78
CA ARG A 114 4.93 -7.85 14.10
C ARG A 114 5.84 -7.55 12.92
N ARG A 115 6.76 -6.60 13.09
CA ARG A 115 7.77 -6.27 12.08
C ARG A 115 8.80 -7.40 11.96
N LEU A 116 9.08 -7.81 10.72
CA LEU A 116 10.02 -8.87 10.37
C LEU A 116 11.31 -8.34 9.72
N LEU A 117 11.26 -7.11 9.18
CA LEU A 117 12.37 -6.39 8.55
C LEU A 117 12.11 -4.88 8.59
#